data_AF-A0A086MQH6-F1
#
_entry.id   AF-A0A086MQH6-F1
#
_cell.length_a   1.000
_cell.length_b   1.000
_cell.length_c   1.000
_cell.angle_alpha   90.00
_cell.angle_beta   90.00
_cell.angle_gamma   90.00
#
_symmetry.space_group_name_H-M   'P 1'
#
loop_
_entity.id
_entity.type
_entity.pdbx_description
1 polymer ?
#
loop_
_entity_poly.entity_id
_entity_poly.type
_entity_poly.pdbx_seq_one_letter_code
_entity_poly.pdbx_strand_id
1 'polypeptide(L)' 'MPTGYCFCGCGGEAEIGRWFVLGHDITAAAALRAVQGETLPQRLVRVGYGRTARSSRKPSNRRAGCAAPAARTPERRPD' A
#
# COMPACT_ATOMS: atom_id res chain seq x y z
N MET A 1 -22.09 -12.31 -9.51
CA MET A 1 -21.81 -12.17 -10.95
C MET A 1 -21.43 -10.72 -11.19
N PRO A 2 -20.27 -10.40 -11.78
CA PRO A 2 -19.88 -9.02 -12.05
C PRO A 2 -20.83 -8.39 -13.07
N THR A 3 -21.33 -7.19 -12.75
CA THR A 3 -22.43 -6.51 -13.46
C THR A 3 -21.96 -5.61 -14.60
N GLY A 4 -20.65 -5.51 -14.83
CA GLY A 4 -20.05 -4.54 -15.75
C GLY A 4 -19.66 -3.20 -15.10
N TYR A 5 -19.91 -3.02 -13.79
CA TYR A 5 -19.53 -1.82 -13.05
C TYR A 5 -18.57 -2.13 -11.90
N CYS A 6 -17.74 -1.14 -11.52
CA CYS A 6 -16.82 -1.25 -10.40
C CYS A 6 -17.61 -1.46 -9.11
N PHE A 7 -17.35 -2.59 -8.47
CA PHE A 7 -17.93 -2.93 -7.18
C PHE A 7 -17.50 -1.95 -6.07
N CYS A 8 -16.44 -1.18 -6.29
CA CYS A 8 -16.01 -0.11 -5.39
C CYS A 8 -17.01 1.05 -5.26
N GLY A 9 -18.04 1.13 -6.12
CA GLY A 9 -19.06 2.17 -6.09
C GLY A 9 -18.67 3.49 -6.76
N CYS A 10 -17.51 3.54 -7.44
CA CYS A 10 -17.07 4.76 -8.14
C CYS A 10 -17.81 5.03 -9.47
N GLY A 11 -18.71 4.15 -9.88
CA GLY A 11 -19.45 4.25 -11.15
C GLY A 11 -18.67 3.89 -12.42
N GLY A 12 -17.38 3.54 -12.30
CA GLY A 12 -16.57 3.14 -13.47
C GLY A 12 -16.99 1.78 -14.03
N GLU A 13 -16.86 1.59 -15.34
CA GLU A 13 -17.15 0.31 -16.00
C GLU A 13 -16.01 -0.70 -15.80
N ALA A 14 -16.34 -1.88 -15.27
CA ALA A 14 -15.42 -2.99 -15.15
C ALA A 14 -15.58 -3.93 -16.35
N GLU A 15 -14.47 -4.45 -16.87
CA GLU A 15 -14.49 -5.46 -17.94
C GLU A 15 -15.40 -6.64 -17.58
N ILE A 16 -16.03 -7.25 -18.59
CA ILE A 16 -16.85 -8.44 -18.42
C ILE A 16 -16.04 -9.53 -17.70
N GLY A 17 -16.60 -10.05 -16.61
CA GLY A 17 -15.94 -11.04 -15.76
C GLY A 17 -15.03 -10.44 -14.66
N ARG A 18 -14.87 -9.12 -14.59
CA ARG A 18 -14.13 -8.43 -13.53
C ARG A 18 -15.05 -7.65 -12.60
N TRP A 19 -14.67 -7.61 -11.33
CA TRP A 19 -15.40 -6.88 -10.28
C TRP A 19 -14.94 -5.43 -10.12
N PHE A 20 -13.72 -5.13 -10.54
CA PHE A 20 -13.07 -3.85 -10.34
C PHE A 20 -12.46 -3.36 -11.65
N VAL A 21 -12.49 -2.04 -11.84
CA VAL A 21 -11.60 -1.35 -12.76
C VAL A 21 -10.15 -1.63 -12.33
N LEU A 22 -9.23 -1.64 -13.29
CA LEU A 22 -7.82 -1.93 -13.03
C LEU A 22 -7.27 -1.02 -11.91
N GLY A 23 -6.70 -1.63 -10.86
CA GLY A 23 -6.16 -0.90 -9.71
C GLY A 23 -7.20 -0.44 -8.67
N HIS A 24 -8.49 -0.71 -8.84
CA HIS A 24 -9.49 -0.37 -7.82
C HIS A 24 -9.67 -1.49 -6.77
N ASP A 25 -9.14 -2.68 -7.04
CA ASP A 25 -9.05 -3.79 -6.10
C ASP A 25 -8.23 -3.42 -4.86
N ILE A 26 -7.12 -2.69 -5.03
CA ILE A 26 -6.31 -2.21 -3.91
C ILE A 26 -7.03 -1.14 -3.09
N THR A 27 -7.82 -0.27 -3.74
CA THR A 27 -8.67 0.74 -3.08
C THR A 27 -9.79 0.07 -2.29
N ALA A 28 -10.49 -0.90 -2.88
CA ALA A 28 -11.51 -1.67 -2.18
C ALA A 28 -10.92 -2.42 -0.97
N ALA A 29 -9.73 -3.03 -1.13
CA ALA A 29 -9.03 -3.67 -0.04
C ALA A 29 -8.59 -2.69 1.06
N ALA A 30 -8.23 -1.44 0.70
CA ALA A 30 -7.90 -0.38 1.67
C ALA A 30 -9.14 0.08 2.44
N ALA A 31 -10.27 0.29 1.75
CA ALA A 31 -11.53 0.66 2.38
C ALA A 31 -12.02 -0.41 3.36
N LEU A 32 -11.95 -1.70 2.97
CA LEU A 32 -12.28 -2.81 3.86
C LEU A 32 -11.40 -2.83 5.12
N ARG A 33 -10.10 -2.60 4.96
CA ARG A 33 -9.14 -2.53 6.07
C ARG A 33 -9.47 -1.38 7.04
N ALA A 34 -9.87 -0.23 6.52
CA ALA A 34 -10.30 0.90 7.34
C ALA A 34 -11.54 0.56 8.18
N VAL A 35 -12.53 -0.11 7.60
CA VAL A 35 -13.73 -0.59 8.34
C VAL A 35 -13.36 -1.62 9.41
N GLN A 36 -12.39 -2.48 9.13
CA GLN A 36 -11.87 -3.47 10.09
C GLN A 36 -10.98 -2.87 11.19
N GLY A 37 -10.68 -1.57 11.13
CA GLY A 37 -9.77 -0.91 12.07
C GLY A 37 -8.32 -1.41 11.95
N GLU A 38 -7.95 -2.00 10.81
CA GLU A 38 -6.63 -2.60 10.61
C GLU A 38 -5.80 -1.86 9.56
N THR A 39 -4.60 -1.44 9.95
CA THR A 39 -3.63 -0.86 9.00
C THR A 39 -2.83 -1.94 8.27
N LEU A 40 -2.35 -1.63 7.04
CA LEU A 40 -1.48 -2.54 6.30
C LEU A 40 -0.21 -2.95 7.09
N PRO A 41 0.51 -2.04 7.79
CA PRO A 41 1.65 -2.43 8.63
C PRO A 41 1.28 -3.43 9.72
N GLN A 42 0.17 -3.25 10.42
CA GLN A 42 -0.31 -4.19 11.45
C GLN A 42 -0.57 -5.58 10.86
N ARG A 43 -1.22 -5.63 9.68
CA ARG A 43 -1.47 -6.89 8.99
C ARG A 43 -0.18 -7.59 8.58
N LEU A 44 0.78 -6.84 8.04
CA LEU A 44 2.08 -7.37 7.63
C LEU A 44 2.84 -7.99 8.80
N VAL A 45 2.87 -7.30 9.95
CA VAL A 45 3.48 -7.87 11.17
C VAL A 45 2.74 -9.15 11.59
N ARG A 46 1.40 -9.13 11.61
CA ARG A 46 0.59 -10.30 11.97
C ARG A 46 0.84 -11.51 11.06
N VAL A 47 1.05 -11.30 9.77
CA VAL A 47 1.35 -12.39 8.80
C VAL A 47 2.84 -12.76 8.70
N GLY A 48 3.67 -12.22 9.60
CA GLY A 48 5.09 -12.55 9.71
C GLY A 48 5.98 -11.88 8.66
N TYR A 49 5.65 -10.65 8.25
CA TYR A 49 6.51 -9.77 7.45
C TYR A 49 7.10 -8.68 8.33
N GLY A 50 8.41 -8.41 8.20
CA GLY A 50 9.11 -7.43 9.04
C GLY A 50 10.62 -7.58 9.03
N ARG A 51 11.32 -6.75 9.82
CA ARG A 51 12.80 -6.67 9.84
C ARG A 51 13.49 -7.96 10.32
N THR A 52 12.77 -8.79 11.08
CA THR A 52 13.23 -10.09 11.60
C THR A 52 12.46 -11.27 10.99
N ALA A 53 11.59 -11.02 10.03
CA ALA A 53 10.70 -12.01 9.43
C ALA A 53 10.78 -11.96 7.90
N ARG A 54 9.81 -12.52 7.16
CA ARG A 54 9.87 -12.55 5.69
C ARG A 54 9.96 -11.12 5.13
N SER A 55 11.00 -10.85 4.36
CA SER A 55 11.15 -9.62 3.60
C SER A 55 10.22 -9.65 2.39
N SER A 56 9.37 -8.63 2.23
CA SER A 56 8.61 -8.36 1.00
C SER A 56 9.48 -7.71 -0.10
N ARG A 57 10.69 -7.26 0.25
CA ARG A 57 11.66 -6.73 -0.71
C ARG A 57 12.30 -7.92 -1.44
N LYS A 58 12.19 -7.99 -2.77
CA LYS A 58 13.04 -8.88 -3.57
C LYS A 58 14.50 -8.57 -3.20
N PRO A 59 15.37 -9.56 -2.94
CA PRO A 59 16.78 -9.29 -2.76
C PRO A 59 17.30 -8.69 -4.07
N SER A 60 17.48 -7.36 -4.09
CA SER A 60 18.21 -6.71 -5.18
C SER A 60 19.66 -7.11 -5.01
N ASN A 61 20.21 -7.86 -5.95
CA ASN A 61 21.62 -8.25 -5.99
C ASN A 61 22.60 -7.07 -6.16
N ARG A 62 22.17 -5.82 -5.97
CA ARG A 62 23.05 -4.65 -5.93
C ARG A 62 23.34 -4.30 -4.47
N ARG A 63 24.62 -4.40 -4.10
CA ARG A 63 25.18 -3.72 -2.92
C ARG A 63 25.02 -2.20 -3.13
N ALA A 64 23.85 -1.67 -2.82
CA ALA A 64 23.62 -0.24 -2.73
C ALA A 64 23.68 0.14 -1.25
N GLY A 65 24.84 0.66 -0.84
CA GLY A 65 25.03 1.24 0.48
C GLY A 65 23.96 2.30 0.73
N CYS A 66 23.21 2.14 1.82
CA CYS A 66 22.37 3.21 2.34
C CYS A 66 23.28 4.19 3.08
N ALA A 67 23.67 5.28 2.43
CA ALA A 67 23.98 6.51 3.14
C ALA A 67 22.65 7.16 3.54
N ALA A 68 22.43 7.35 4.83
CA ALA A 68 21.28 8.09 5.32
C ALA A 68 21.34 9.53 4.79
N PRO A 69 20.22 10.13 4.34
CA PRO A 69 20.21 11.55 4.05
C PRO A 69 20.43 12.31 5.36
N ALA A 70 21.43 13.22 5.37
CA ALA A 70 21.67 14.11 6.49
C ALA A 70 20.39 14.87 6.83
N ALA A 71 20.00 14.84 8.11
CA ALA A 71 18.88 15.62 8.61
C ALA A 71 19.10 17.11 8.29
N ARG A 72 18.15 17.74 7.59
CA ARG A 72 18.15 19.20 7.42
C ARG A 72 17.88 19.84 8.78
N THR A 73 18.83 20.62 9.28
CA THR A 73 18.65 21.50 10.43
C THR A 73 17.54 22.52 10.12
N PRO A 74 16.59 22.77 11.02
CA PRO A 74 15.62 23.85 10.82
C PRO A 74 16.32 25.21 10.93
N GLU A 75 16.24 26.02 9.89
CA GLU A 75 16.73 27.41 9.90
C GLU A 75 15.88 28.25 10.86
N ARG A 76 16.55 29.01 11.74
CA ARG A 76 15.92 30.02 12.60
C ARG A 76 15.40 31.17 11.73
N ARG A 77 14.12 31.52 11.90
CA ARG A 77 13.54 32.77 11.42
C ARG A 77 14.19 33.95 12.18
N PRO A 78 14.64 35.02 11.50
CA PRO A 78 14.90 36.29 12.17
C PRO A 78 13.57 37.04 12.45
N ASP A 79 13.56 37.84 13.52
CA ASP A 79 12.47 38.71 13.98
C ASP A 79 12.01 39.75 12.95
#